data_AF-A0A920SY32-F1
#
_entry.id   AF-A0A920SY32-F1
#
_cell.length_a   1.000
_cell.length_b   1.000
_cell.length_c   1.000
_cell.angle_alpha   90.00
_cell.angle_beta   90.00
_cell.angle_gamma   90.00
#
_symmetry.space_group_name_H-M   'P 1'
#
loop_
_entity.id
_entity.type
_entity.pdbx_description
1 polymer ?
#
loop_
_entity_poly.entity_id
_entity_poly.type
_entity_poly.pdbx_seq_one_letter_code
_entity_poly.pdbx_strand_id
1 'polypeptide(L)'
;MILFGPGDGTTSSSIYRGRISAAGASYAEDLCQSSAAVGPEIELMIDAHGNFDVSTATELCNRMMKFDLTWFEEPLNLKVSTP
;
A
#
# COMPACT_ATOMS: atom_id res chain seq x y z
N MET A 1 3.05 -10.65 -5.21
CA MET A 1 2.35 -10.03 -4.07
C MET A 1 3.32 -9.11 -3.35
N ILE A 2 3.06 -7.80 -3.37
CA ILE A 2 3.80 -6.80 -2.59
C ILE A 2 3.03 -6.53 -1.31
N LEU A 3 3.71 -6.72 -0.18
CA LEU A 3 3.12 -6.59 1.13
C LEU A 3 3.46 -5.23 1.75
N PHE A 4 2.46 -4.41 2.05
CA PHE A 4 2.69 -3.18 2.79
C PHE A 4 2.45 -3.39 4.28
N GLY A 5 3.54 -3.20 5.04
CA GLY A 5 3.55 -3.17 6.50
C GLY A 5 4.21 -1.88 7.00
N PRO A 6 3.99 -1.51 8.28
CA PRO A 6 4.61 -0.33 8.88
C PRO A 6 6.13 -0.54 8.97
N GLY A 7 6.92 0.09 8.10
CA GLY A 7 8.34 -0.21 8.02
C GLY A 7 9.22 0.96 7.59
N ASP A 8 9.46 1.90 8.50
CA ASP A 8 10.78 2.50 8.71
C ASP A 8 11.12 2.39 10.20
N GLY A 9 12.27 1.80 10.54
CA GLY A 9 12.62 1.32 11.88
C GLY A 9 12.86 2.39 12.96
N THR A 10 12.13 3.50 12.96
CA THR A 10 12.15 4.51 14.02
C THR A 10 10.75 5.04 14.30
N THR A 11 10.29 4.81 15.53
CA THR A 11 9.03 5.26 16.17
C THR A 11 7.78 4.40 15.95
N SER A 12 7.56 3.57 16.97
CA SER A 12 6.27 3.07 17.45
C SER A 12 5.07 3.97 17.12
N SER A 13 3.97 3.35 16.62
CA SER A 13 2.55 3.81 16.62
C SER A 13 1.87 4.34 15.34
N SER A 14 2.38 4.16 14.11
CA SER A 14 1.63 4.65 12.91
C SER A 14 0.47 3.76 12.42
N ILE A 15 0.39 2.49 12.81
CA ILE A 15 -0.66 1.56 12.33
C ILE A 15 -2.09 1.95 12.74
N TYR A 16 -2.24 2.82 13.73
CA TYR A 16 -3.54 3.19 14.27
C TYR A 16 -4.17 4.43 13.61
N ARG A 17 -3.49 5.08 12.65
CA ARG A 17 -3.98 6.33 12.05
C ARG A 17 -4.42 6.25 10.60
N GLY A 18 -4.40 5.08 9.97
CA GLY A 18 -4.88 4.97 8.59
C GLY A 18 -3.94 5.58 7.54
N ARG A 19 -2.70 5.92 7.90
CA ARG A 19 -1.78 6.73 7.07
C ARG A 19 -0.49 6.00 6.73
N ILE A 20 0.01 6.28 5.54
CA ILE A 20 1.35 5.92 5.08
C ILE A 20 2.25 7.16 5.08
N SER A 21 3.53 7.00 5.39
CA SER A 21 4.51 8.08 5.22
C SER A 21 4.81 8.27 3.73
N ALA A 22 5.27 9.47 3.35
CA ALA A 22 5.71 9.73 1.98
C ALA A 22 6.84 8.78 1.56
N ALA A 23 7.77 8.48 2.47
CA ALA A 23 8.85 7.52 2.25
C ALA A 23 8.33 6.09 2.03
N GLY A 24 7.35 5.65 2.83
CA GLY A 24 6.71 4.34 2.66
C GLY A 24 5.98 4.22 1.32
N ALA A 25 5.29 5.28 0.89
CA ALA A 25 4.61 5.30 -0.40
C ALA A 25 5.58 5.35 -1.58
N SER A 26 6.74 6.02 -1.45
CA SER A 26 7.78 5.95 -2.48
C SER A 26 8.42 4.56 -2.55
N TYR A 27 8.69 3.95 -1.40
CA TYR A 27 9.19 2.57 -1.34
C TYR A 27 8.21 1.59 -2.00
N ALA A 28 6.91 1.82 -1.82
CA ALA A 28 5.87 1.06 -2.50
C ALA A 28 5.95 1.15 -4.03
N GLU A 29 6.19 2.34 -4.57
CA GLU A 29 6.38 2.54 -5.99
C GLU A 29 7.65 1.87 -6.51
N ASP A 30 8.75 1.93 -5.75
CA ASP A 30 10.02 1.28 -6.12
C ASP A 30 9.85 -0.24 -6.21
N LEU A 31 9.11 -0.85 -5.28
CA LEU A 31 8.78 -2.27 -5.34
C LEU A 31 7.93 -2.61 -6.55
N CYS A 32 6.91 -1.80 -6.87
CA CYS A 32 6.10 -1.99 -8.07
C CYS A 32 6.92 -1.84 -9.35
N GLN A 33 7.84 -0.88 -9.40
CA GLN A 33 8.76 -0.69 -10.53
C GLN A 33 9.67 -1.91 -10.71
N SER A 34 10.10 -2.54 -9.62
CA SER A 34 10.94 -3.74 -9.68
C SER A 34 10.24 -4.96 -10.30
N SER A 35 8.90 -4.98 -10.33
CA SER A 35 8.14 -6.09 -10.94
C SER A 35 8.38 -6.20 -12.45
N ALA A 36 8.82 -5.14 -13.13
CA ALA A 36 9.20 -5.19 -14.54
C ALA A 36 10.27 -6.27 -14.83
N ALA A 37 11.08 -6.65 -13.84
CA ALA A 37 12.11 -7.68 -13.99
C ALA A 37 11.55 -9.11 -14.13
N VAL A 38 10.32 -9.37 -13.66
CA VAL A 38 9.70 -10.71 -13.76
C VAL A 38 8.90 -10.92 -15.05
N GLY A 39 8.70 -9.85 -15.84
CA GLY A 39 7.98 -9.88 -17.10
C GLY A 39 6.47 -9.58 -16.96
N PRO A 40 5.80 -9.17 -18.05
CA PRO A 40 4.42 -8.68 -18.03
C PRO A 40 3.37 -9.80 -17.86
N GLU A 41 3.77 -11.06 -18.00
CA GLU A 41 2.86 -12.22 -17.84
C GLU A 41 2.52 -12.49 -16.36
N ILE A 42 3.23 -11.84 -15.43
CA ILE A 42 3.01 -12.01 -14.00
C ILE A 42 2.13 -10.88 -13.48
N GLU A 43 0.97 -11.25 -12.95
CA GLU A 43 0.03 -10.35 -12.32
C GLU A 43 0.63 -9.68 -11.07
N LEU A 44 0.52 -8.35 -11.01
CA LEU A 44 0.96 -7.55 -9.88
C LEU A 44 -0.21 -7.30 -8.92
N MET A 45 0.00 -7.61 -7.64
CA MET A 45 -1.00 -7.42 -6.59
C MET A 45 -0.38 -6.74 -5.37
N ILE A 46 -1.15 -5.86 -4.74
CA ILE A 46 -0.82 -5.19 -3.48
C ILE A 46 -1.79 -5.64 -2.39
N ASP A 47 -1.26 -5.90 -1.19
CA ASP A 47 -2.06 -6.06 0.03
C ASP A 47 -1.73 -4.97 1.06
N ALA A 48 -2.76 -4.22 1.45
CA ALA A 48 -2.71 -3.13 2.42
C ALA A 48 -3.07 -3.56 3.86
N HIS A 49 -3.53 -4.80 4.08
CA HIS A 49 -3.92 -5.38 5.37
C HIS A 49 -4.89 -4.53 6.21
N GLY A 50 -5.80 -3.82 5.55
CA GLY A 50 -6.75 -2.93 6.21
C GLY A 50 -6.08 -1.80 6.99
N ASN A 51 -4.91 -1.31 6.55
CA ASN A 51 -4.17 -0.30 7.30
C ASN A 51 -4.54 1.15 6.97
N PHE A 52 -5.30 1.43 5.90
CA PHE A 52 -5.51 2.80 5.45
C PHE A 52 -6.92 3.36 5.68
N ASP A 53 -7.00 4.68 5.79
CA ASP A 53 -8.25 5.42 5.64
C ASP A 53 -8.56 5.66 4.14
N VAL A 54 -9.78 6.13 3.85
CA VAL A 54 -10.23 6.34 2.45
C VAL A 54 -9.33 7.31 1.71
N SER A 55 -8.86 8.38 2.35
CA SER A 55 -8.01 9.38 1.71
C SER A 55 -6.64 8.78 1.34
N THR A 56 -6.03 8.06 2.27
CA THR A 56 -4.71 7.45 2.10
C THR A 56 -4.76 6.33 1.08
N ALA A 57 -5.79 5.46 1.15
CA ALA A 57 -6.00 4.41 0.16
C ALA A 57 -6.17 5.00 -1.25
N THR A 58 -6.96 6.07 -1.38
CA THR A 58 -7.19 6.76 -2.67
C THR A 58 -5.90 7.38 -3.21
N GLU A 59 -5.12 8.06 -2.36
CA GLU A 59 -3.84 8.63 -2.76
C GLU A 59 -2.88 7.54 -3.25
N LEU A 60 -2.76 6.44 -2.50
CA LEU A 60 -1.90 5.32 -2.89
C LEU A 60 -2.38 4.70 -4.21
N CYS A 61 -3.69 4.43 -4.37
CA CYS A 61 -4.26 3.96 -5.63
C CYS A 61 -3.86 4.86 -6.81
N ASN A 62 -4.02 6.18 -6.65
CA ASN A 62 -3.72 7.14 -7.71
C ASN A 62 -2.24 7.10 -8.12
N ARG A 63 -1.34 6.98 -7.15
CA ARG A 63 0.11 6.84 -7.41
C ARG A 63 0.43 5.55 -8.16
N MET A 64 -0.34 4.50 -7.90
CA MET A 64 -0.14 3.17 -8.47
C MET A 64 -0.79 2.96 -9.84
N MET A 65 -1.64 3.86 -10.33
CA MET A 65 -2.32 3.74 -11.65
C MET A 65 -1.36 3.62 -12.85
N LYS A 66 -0.09 3.98 -12.68
CA LYS A 66 0.95 3.83 -13.70
C LYS A 66 1.48 2.40 -13.85
N PHE A 67 1.13 1.51 -12.93
CA PHE A 67 1.50 0.08 -12.97
C PHE A 67 0.29 -0.76 -13.36
N ASP A 68 0.54 -1.90 -14.00
CA ASP A 68 -0.51 -2.86 -14.40
C ASP A 68 -0.91 -3.73 -13.20
N LEU A 69 -1.61 -3.11 -12.24
CA LEU A 69 -2.06 -3.74 -11.01
C LEU A 69 -3.36 -4.51 -11.21
N THR A 70 -3.31 -5.81 -10.96
CA THR A 70 -4.45 -6.72 -11.05
C THR A 70 -5.39 -6.57 -9.87
N TRP A 71 -4.86 -6.34 -8.66
CA TRP A 71 -5.65 -6.31 -7.43
C TRP A 71 -5.02 -5.43 -6.34
N PHE A 72 -5.88 -4.70 -5.62
CA PHE A 72 -5.53 -3.97 -4.41
C PHE A 72 -6.37 -4.48 -3.23
N GLU A 73 -5.75 -5.33 -2.42
CA GLU A 73 -6.39 -6.08 -1.35
C GLU A 73 -6.47 -5.28 -0.05
N GLU A 74 -7.61 -5.44 0.63
CA GLU A 74 -7.90 -4.85 1.95
C GLU A 74 -7.40 -3.40 2.11
N PRO A 75 -7.79 -2.47 1.22
CA PRO A 75 -7.27 -1.10 1.27
C PRO A 75 -7.69 -0.34 2.53
N LEU A 76 -8.81 -0.71 3.14
CA LEU A 76 -9.44 0.06 4.20
C LEU A 76 -9.45 -0.68 5.53
N ASN A 77 -9.24 0.06 6.61
CA ASN A 77 -9.44 -0.47 7.95
C ASN A 77 -10.92 -0.76 8.22
N LEU A 78 -11.24 -2.04 8.42
CA LEU A 78 -12.59 -2.50 8.75
C LEU A 78 -13.00 -2.16 10.19
N LYS A 79 -12.04 -1.80 11.06
CA LYS A 79 -12.32 -1.32 12.41
C LYS A 79 -12.73 0.15 12.34
N VAL A 80 -13.99 0.39 11.96
CA VAL A 80 -14.67 1.64 12.33
C VAL A 80 -14.56 1.77 13.83
N SER A 81 -14.02 2.90 14.30
CA SER A 81 -14.03 3.23 15.73
C SER A 81 -15.46 3.12 16.22
N THR A 82 -15.76 2.08 17.01
CA THR A 82 -16.98 2.02 17.79
C THR A 82 -17.10 3.35 18.54
N PRO A 83 -18.27 4.03 18.52
CA PRO A 83 -18.45 5.26 19.28
C PRO A 83 -18.12 5.08 20.77
#